data_AF-A0A7V6PVF2-F1
#
_entry.id   AF-A0A7V6PVF2-F1
#
_cell.length_a   1.000
_cell.length_b   1.000
_cell.length_c   1.000
_cell.angle_alpha   90.00
_cell.angle_beta   90.00
_cell.angle_gamma   90.00
#
_symmetry.space_group_name_H-M   'P 1'
#
loop_
_entity.id
_entity.type
_entity.pdbx_description
1 polymer ?
#
loop_
_entity_poly.entity_id
_entity_poly.type
_entity_poly.pdbx_seq_one_letter_code
_entity_poly.pdbx_strand_id
1 'polypeptide(L)'
;MHEEAFHDKDSFSECDKFLDQVLSYVKFPFDRDEIRLELESHILEKIEYYIEQGYDRTTAEQYSIKDMGDAREIGMALNKEHNPFLGWLCKITNVMIALLSIWLIYFYGSILIITFFQHSPINDIPKSEIVYRIDINKKVRLDDRVIKFTNIVYEKNGDLNIFYEYYDTRLWGAGWSLSGIGDVMDNLGNKYSAGSGYKSGGIISKCVKTLKNFPREADMLIINYDRYNRKYRVEIPLPRGDSNE
;
A
#
# COMPACT_ATOMS: atom_id res chain seq x y z
N MET A 1 -35.04 32.44 -55.81
CA MET A 1 -35.00 31.73 -54.51
C MET A 1 -33.54 31.46 -54.15
N HIS A 2 -32.79 32.52 -53.88
CA HIS A 2 -31.35 32.46 -53.57
C HIS A 2 -31.09 33.44 -52.44
N GLU A 3 -31.68 33.22 -51.26
CA GLU A 3 -31.50 34.14 -50.13
C GLU A 3 -31.85 33.53 -48.76
N GLU A 4 -31.48 32.27 -48.51
CA GLU A 4 -31.70 31.66 -47.17
C GLU A 4 -30.46 30.93 -46.59
N ALA A 5 -29.43 30.66 -47.37
CA ALA A 5 -28.27 29.86 -46.91
C ALA A 5 -27.11 30.69 -46.29
N PHE A 6 -27.17 32.02 -46.35
CA PHE A 6 -26.10 32.89 -45.85
C PHE A 6 -26.34 33.40 -44.42
N HIS A 7 -27.55 33.21 -43.88
CA HIS A 7 -27.95 33.80 -42.59
C HIS A 7 -27.72 32.88 -41.38
N ASP A 8 -27.46 31.58 -41.61
CA ASP A 8 -27.44 30.56 -40.56
C ASP A 8 -26.09 30.53 -39.79
N LYS A 9 -24.97 30.88 -40.45
CA LYS A 9 -23.63 30.91 -39.85
C LYS A 9 -23.36 32.12 -38.96
N ASP A 10 -24.02 33.25 -39.24
CA ASP A 10 -23.93 34.47 -38.43
C ASP A 10 -24.89 34.45 -37.23
N SER A 11 -25.84 33.50 -37.18
CA SER A 11 -26.78 33.36 -36.06
C SER A 11 -26.03 32.94 -34.79
N PHE A 12 -25.41 31.75 -34.76
CA PHE A 12 -24.60 31.25 -33.63
C PHE A 12 -23.43 32.15 -33.17
N SER A 13 -23.00 33.11 -34.01
CA SER A 13 -21.93 34.07 -33.69
C SER A 13 -22.28 34.97 -32.50
N GLU A 14 -23.55 35.36 -32.32
CA GLU A 14 -23.94 36.25 -31.23
C GLU A 14 -24.09 35.52 -29.89
N CYS A 15 -24.65 34.29 -29.89
CA CYS A 15 -24.63 33.41 -28.71
C CYS A 15 -23.20 33.11 -28.25
N ASP A 16 -22.32 32.75 -29.17
CA ASP A 16 -20.92 32.45 -28.84
C ASP A 16 -20.20 33.65 -28.25
N LYS A 17 -20.40 34.85 -28.81
CA LYS A 17 -19.84 36.10 -28.24
C LYS A 17 -20.37 36.38 -26.84
N PHE A 18 -21.67 36.16 -26.61
CA PHE A 18 -22.28 36.33 -25.30
C PHE A 18 -21.67 35.36 -24.28
N LEU A 19 -21.59 34.06 -24.62
CA LEU A 19 -20.99 33.03 -23.77
C LEU A 19 -19.51 33.33 -23.48
N ASP A 20 -18.73 33.70 -24.50
CA ASP A 20 -17.34 34.08 -24.33
C ASP A 20 -17.18 35.30 -23.40
N GLN A 21 -18.07 36.27 -23.51
CA GLN A 21 -18.09 37.44 -22.62
C GLN A 21 -18.42 37.03 -21.18
N VAL A 22 -19.41 36.18 -20.94
CA VAL A 22 -19.75 35.66 -19.60
C VAL A 22 -18.54 34.93 -18.99
N LEU A 23 -17.97 33.98 -19.75
CA LEU A 23 -16.85 33.14 -19.31
C LEU A 23 -15.56 33.93 -19.07
N SER A 24 -15.39 35.09 -19.70
CA SER A 24 -14.25 35.99 -19.46
C SER A 24 -14.17 36.47 -18.00
N TYR A 25 -15.31 36.54 -17.30
CA TYR A 25 -15.38 36.94 -15.89
C TYR A 25 -15.19 35.76 -14.92
N VAL A 26 -15.36 34.52 -15.37
CA VAL A 26 -15.17 33.30 -14.57
C VAL A 26 -13.67 32.97 -14.47
N LYS A 27 -13.07 33.20 -13.30
CA LYS A 27 -11.61 33.05 -13.11
C LYS A 27 -11.16 31.61 -12.93
N PHE A 28 -12.03 30.71 -12.49
CA PHE A 28 -11.69 29.31 -12.32
C PHE A 28 -11.84 28.57 -13.64
N PRO A 29 -10.75 28.12 -14.30
CA PRO A 29 -10.81 27.64 -15.67
C PRO A 29 -11.49 26.28 -15.80
N PHE A 30 -11.48 25.45 -14.74
CA PHE A 30 -11.99 24.08 -14.80
C PHE A 30 -13.52 23.99 -14.81
N ASP A 31 -14.22 25.04 -14.38
CA ASP A 31 -15.68 25.09 -14.38
C ASP A 31 -16.23 25.80 -15.62
N ARG A 32 -15.37 26.43 -16.43
CA ARG A 32 -15.80 27.21 -17.62
C ARG A 32 -16.53 26.35 -18.65
N ASP A 33 -16.08 25.12 -18.86
CA ASP A 33 -16.68 24.23 -19.85
C ASP A 33 -18.09 23.80 -19.43
N GLU A 34 -18.27 23.47 -18.14
CA GLU A 34 -19.57 23.10 -17.57
C GLU A 34 -20.54 24.29 -17.58
N ILE A 35 -20.07 25.47 -17.16
CA ILE A 35 -20.84 26.72 -17.22
C ILE A 35 -21.24 27.06 -18.66
N ARG A 36 -20.35 26.86 -19.64
CA ARG A 36 -20.67 27.10 -21.05
C ARG A 36 -21.82 26.21 -21.50
N LEU A 37 -21.73 24.91 -21.22
CA LEU A 37 -22.74 23.93 -21.63
C LEU A 37 -24.11 24.22 -21.00
N GLU A 38 -24.13 24.59 -19.72
CA GLU A 38 -25.38 24.94 -19.02
C GLU A 38 -26.02 26.19 -19.64
N LEU A 39 -25.25 27.27 -19.84
CA LEU A 39 -25.75 28.50 -20.43
C LEU A 39 -26.18 28.33 -21.90
N GLU A 40 -25.41 27.58 -22.68
CA GLU A 40 -25.75 27.26 -24.08
C GLU A 40 -27.07 26.49 -24.15
N SER A 41 -27.26 25.47 -23.30
CA SER A 41 -28.52 24.72 -23.21
C SER A 41 -29.69 25.65 -22.88
N HIS A 42 -29.54 26.54 -21.89
CA HIS A 42 -30.59 27.49 -21.54
C HIS A 42 -30.91 28.49 -22.65
N ILE A 43 -29.91 28.94 -23.41
CA ILE A 43 -30.14 29.82 -24.56
C ILE A 43 -30.90 29.08 -25.66
N LEU A 44 -30.52 27.84 -25.96
CA LEU A 44 -31.21 27.01 -26.95
C LEU A 44 -32.68 26.75 -26.57
N GLU A 45 -32.97 26.47 -25.30
CA GLU A 45 -34.34 26.33 -24.79
C GLU A 45 -35.17 27.61 -25.01
N LYS A 46 -34.58 28.79 -24.75
CA LYS A 46 -35.26 30.07 -25.01
C LYS A 46 -35.47 30.34 -26.50
N ILE A 47 -34.51 29.96 -27.35
CA ILE A 47 -34.64 30.09 -28.80
C ILE A 47 -35.82 29.27 -29.29
N GLU A 48 -35.90 28.01 -28.86
CA GLU A 48 -37.01 27.12 -29.22
C GLU A 48 -38.36 27.69 -28.76
N TYR A 49 -38.43 28.21 -27.53
CA TYR A 49 -39.63 28.89 -27.02
C TYR A 49 -40.10 30.04 -27.92
N TYR A 50 -39.20 30.95 -28.35
CA TYR A 50 -39.59 32.06 -29.24
C TYR A 50 -39.96 31.59 -30.66
N ILE A 51 -39.32 30.53 -31.16
CA ILE A 51 -39.72 29.93 -32.45
C ILE A 51 -41.15 29.37 -32.35
N GLU A 52 -41.50 28.71 -31.26
CA GLU A 52 -42.87 28.22 -31.02
C GLU A 52 -43.89 29.36 -30.90
N GLN A 53 -43.50 30.54 -30.42
CA GLN A 53 -44.33 31.74 -30.42
C GLN A 53 -44.49 32.39 -31.82
N GLY A 54 -43.85 31.84 -32.85
CA GLY A 54 -43.97 32.29 -34.24
C GLY A 54 -42.94 33.33 -34.67
N TYR A 55 -41.88 33.56 -33.89
CA TYR A 55 -40.74 34.38 -34.32
C TYR A 55 -39.81 33.60 -35.25
N ASP A 56 -39.16 34.30 -36.18
CA ASP A 56 -38.09 33.70 -36.96
C ASP A 56 -36.86 33.43 -36.07
N ARG A 57 -35.98 32.52 -36.50
CA ARG A 57 -34.82 32.06 -35.72
C ARG A 57 -33.88 33.20 -35.32
N THR A 58 -33.69 34.20 -36.17
CA THR A 58 -32.75 35.30 -35.89
C THR A 58 -33.30 36.24 -34.82
N THR A 59 -34.60 36.56 -34.90
CA THR A 59 -35.31 37.33 -33.87
C THR A 59 -35.41 36.56 -32.56
N ALA A 60 -35.67 35.25 -32.62
CA ALA A 60 -35.72 34.36 -31.47
C ALA A 60 -34.38 34.32 -30.70
N GLU A 61 -33.26 34.26 -31.40
CA GLU A 61 -31.93 34.33 -30.80
C GLU A 61 -31.65 35.67 -30.12
N GLN A 62 -31.93 36.78 -30.79
CA GLN A 62 -31.77 38.12 -30.19
C GLN A 62 -32.62 38.30 -28.93
N TYR A 63 -33.87 37.80 -28.95
CA TYR A 63 -34.73 37.83 -27.77
C TYR A 63 -34.24 36.90 -26.67
N SER A 64 -33.68 35.74 -27.01
CA SER A 64 -33.12 34.79 -26.05
C SER A 64 -31.91 35.39 -25.32
N ILE A 65 -30.96 35.99 -26.06
CA ILE A 65 -29.79 36.67 -25.48
C ILE A 65 -30.24 37.86 -24.62
N LYS A 66 -31.17 38.68 -25.13
CA LYS A 66 -31.70 39.82 -24.38
C LYS A 66 -32.38 39.39 -23.08
N ASP A 67 -33.08 38.25 -23.09
CA ASP A 67 -33.75 37.68 -21.93
C ASP A 67 -32.78 36.97 -20.97
N MET A 68 -31.57 36.60 -21.39
CA MET A 68 -30.50 36.20 -20.47
C MET A 68 -30.01 37.37 -19.62
N GLY A 69 -29.98 38.58 -20.17
CA GLY A 69 -29.59 39.79 -19.47
C GLY A 69 -28.13 40.20 -19.73
N ASP A 70 -27.51 40.85 -18.76
CA ASP A 70 -26.15 41.39 -18.92
C ASP A 70 -25.07 40.32 -18.68
N ALA A 71 -24.23 40.08 -19.69
CA ALA A 71 -23.17 39.08 -19.64
C ALA A 71 -22.15 39.31 -18.51
N ARG A 72 -21.89 40.57 -18.12
CA ARG A 72 -20.96 40.88 -17.04
C ARG A 72 -21.58 40.56 -15.69
N GLU A 73 -22.83 40.91 -15.45
CA GLU A 73 -23.52 40.58 -14.20
C GLU A 73 -23.57 39.07 -13.97
N ILE A 74 -23.95 38.30 -15.00
CA ILE A 74 -23.99 36.83 -14.96
C ILE A 74 -22.59 36.28 -14.70
N GLY A 75 -21.58 36.71 -15.45
CA GLY A 75 -20.21 36.23 -15.31
C GLY A 75 -19.59 36.55 -13.93
N MET A 76 -19.92 37.72 -13.35
CA MET A 76 -19.49 38.09 -12.00
C MET A 76 -20.19 37.26 -10.91
N ALA A 77 -21.49 36.97 -11.08
CA ALA A 77 -22.24 36.11 -10.18
C ALA A 77 -21.70 34.67 -10.20
N LEU A 78 -21.51 34.11 -11.40
CA LEU A 78 -20.90 32.79 -11.58
C LEU A 78 -19.50 32.73 -11.00
N ASN A 79 -18.65 33.74 -11.21
CA ASN A 79 -17.32 33.76 -10.61
C ASN A 79 -17.33 33.80 -9.06
N LYS A 80 -18.40 34.31 -8.45
CA LYS A 80 -18.57 34.33 -6.99
C LYS A 80 -18.99 32.96 -6.47
N GLU A 81 -19.89 32.28 -7.17
CA GLU A 81 -20.33 30.92 -6.83
C GLU A 81 -19.20 29.90 -7.10
N HIS A 82 -18.57 29.99 -8.27
CA HIS A 82 -17.38 29.24 -8.67
C HIS A 82 -16.10 29.89 -8.15
N ASN A 83 -15.99 30.01 -6.82
CA ASN A 83 -14.87 30.70 -6.19
C ASN A 83 -13.52 30.04 -6.58
N PRO A 84 -12.64 30.76 -7.30
CA PRO A 84 -11.41 30.17 -7.84
C PRO A 84 -10.45 29.69 -6.74
N PHE A 85 -10.44 30.33 -5.57
CA PHE A 85 -9.59 29.91 -4.46
C PHE A 85 -10.02 28.54 -3.91
N LEU A 86 -11.32 28.31 -3.76
CA LEU A 86 -11.85 27.04 -3.29
C LEU A 86 -11.63 25.93 -4.33
N GLY A 87 -11.87 26.22 -5.61
CA GLY A 87 -11.62 25.28 -6.70
C GLY A 87 -10.16 24.83 -6.77
N TRP A 88 -9.21 25.77 -6.71
CA TRP A 88 -7.78 25.45 -6.68
C TRP A 88 -7.37 24.71 -5.40
N LEU A 89 -7.90 25.09 -4.24
CA LEU A 89 -7.64 24.39 -2.98
C LEU A 89 -8.07 22.92 -3.06
N CYS A 90 -9.29 22.65 -3.51
CA CYS A 90 -9.79 21.29 -3.70
C CYS A 90 -8.90 20.48 -4.66
N LYS A 91 -8.47 21.05 -5.79
CA LYS A 91 -7.58 20.37 -6.73
C LYS A 91 -6.22 20.05 -6.12
N ILE A 92 -5.60 21.02 -5.43
CA ILE A 92 -4.32 20.80 -4.76
C ILE A 92 -4.46 19.70 -3.70
N THR A 93 -5.51 19.75 -2.88
CA THR A 93 -5.76 18.72 -1.87
C THR A 93 -5.93 17.34 -2.49
N ASN A 94 -6.68 17.22 -3.60
CA ASN A 94 -6.85 15.95 -4.30
C ASN A 94 -5.53 15.40 -4.84
N VAL A 95 -4.69 16.26 -5.43
CA VAL A 95 -3.35 15.86 -5.91
C VAL A 95 -2.47 15.41 -4.74
N MET A 96 -2.49 16.13 -3.62
CA MET A 96 -1.72 15.78 -2.42
C MET A 96 -2.18 14.44 -1.82
N ILE A 97 -3.48 14.17 -1.78
CA ILE A 97 -4.03 12.88 -1.34
C ILE A 97 -3.59 11.75 -2.27
N ALA A 98 -3.62 11.96 -3.59
CA ALA A 98 -3.16 10.97 -4.55
C ALA A 98 -1.67 10.64 -4.37
N LEU A 99 -0.82 11.67 -4.23
CA LEU A 99 0.61 11.48 -3.98
C LEU A 99 0.89 10.77 -2.65
N LEU A 100 0.18 11.15 -1.57
CA LEU A 100 0.29 10.48 -0.28
C LEU A 100 -0.13 9.01 -0.39
N SER A 101 -1.20 8.72 -1.13
CA SER A 101 -1.67 7.34 -1.34
C SER A 101 -0.63 6.50 -2.07
N ILE A 102 -0.04 7.03 -3.15
CA ILE A 102 1.04 6.35 -3.89
C ILE A 102 2.24 6.09 -2.97
N TRP A 103 2.63 7.08 -2.18
CA TRP A 103 3.75 6.94 -1.26
C TRP A 103 3.50 5.89 -0.17
N LEU A 104 2.30 5.86 0.43
CA LEU A 104 1.92 4.85 1.41
C LEU A 104 1.90 3.44 0.79
N ILE A 105 1.34 3.29 -0.41
CA ILE A 105 1.32 2.01 -1.13
C ILE A 105 2.74 1.54 -1.41
N TYR A 106 3.63 2.42 -1.89
CA TYR A 106 5.01 2.06 -2.14
C TYR A 106 5.74 1.67 -0.84
N PHE A 107 5.60 2.46 0.22
CA PHE A 107 6.26 2.23 1.50
C PHE A 107 5.80 0.92 2.14
N TYR A 108 4.51 0.74 2.37
CA TYR A 108 3.99 -0.47 3.00
C TYR A 108 4.01 -1.69 2.07
N GLY A 109 3.76 -1.49 0.77
CA GLY A 109 3.82 -2.54 -0.24
C GLY A 109 5.23 -3.14 -0.35
N SER A 110 6.28 -2.32 -0.34
CA SER A 110 7.66 -2.80 -0.37
C SER A 110 8.01 -3.67 0.85
N ILE A 111 7.56 -3.30 2.06
CA ILE A 111 7.76 -4.10 3.28
C ILE A 111 7.06 -5.47 3.17
N LEU A 112 5.85 -5.50 2.63
CA LEU A 112 5.12 -6.76 2.40
C LEU A 112 5.83 -7.63 1.36
N ILE A 113 6.27 -7.06 0.24
CA ILE A 113 7.02 -7.78 -0.80
C ILE A 113 8.28 -8.41 -0.20
N ILE A 114 9.08 -7.67 0.57
CA ILE A 114 10.28 -8.21 1.23
C ILE A 114 9.92 -9.38 2.13
N THR A 115 8.79 -9.33 2.84
CA THR A 115 8.33 -10.41 3.72
C THR A 115 7.96 -11.69 2.93
N PHE A 116 7.32 -11.56 1.76
CA PHE A 116 6.96 -12.72 0.92
C PHE A 116 8.17 -13.34 0.23
N PHE A 117 9.10 -12.53 -0.27
CA PHE A 117 10.33 -12.99 -0.91
C PHE A 117 11.46 -13.26 0.07
N GLN A 118 11.16 -13.28 1.37
CA GLN A 118 12.15 -13.52 2.40
C GLN A 118 12.72 -14.93 2.30
N HIS A 119 13.98 -15.00 1.87
CA HIS A 119 14.74 -16.24 1.72
C HIS A 119 14.68 -17.09 2.99
N SER A 120 14.46 -18.40 2.81
CA SER A 120 14.38 -19.34 3.92
C SER A 120 15.75 -20.01 4.09
N PRO A 121 16.45 -19.80 5.22
CA PRO A 121 17.83 -20.27 5.39
C PRO A 121 17.96 -21.81 5.35
N ILE A 122 16.86 -22.54 5.48
CA ILE A 122 16.84 -24.01 5.32
C ILE A 122 17.19 -24.46 3.91
N ASN A 123 16.98 -23.60 2.90
CA ASN A 123 17.29 -23.91 1.51
C ASN A 123 18.80 -23.80 1.21
N ASP A 124 19.58 -23.19 2.10
CA ASP A 124 21.03 -23.08 1.94
C ASP A 124 21.75 -24.40 2.26
N ILE A 125 21.11 -25.30 3.00
CA ILE A 125 21.66 -26.62 3.33
C ILE A 125 21.33 -27.60 2.20
N PRO A 126 22.34 -28.18 1.51
CA PRO A 126 22.10 -29.14 0.45
C PRO A 126 21.46 -30.42 1.01
N LYS A 127 20.39 -30.90 0.35
CA LYS A 127 19.64 -32.08 0.81
C LYS A 127 20.49 -33.35 0.98
N SER A 128 21.61 -33.45 0.26
CA SER A 128 22.55 -34.57 0.34
C SER A 128 23.35 -34.63 1.64
N GLU A 129 23.45 -33.52 2.37
CA GLU A 129 24.22 -33.42 3.61
C GLU A 129 23.35 -33.64 4.85
N ILE A 130 22.02 -33.69 4.69
CA ILE A 130 21.07 -33.88 5.79
C ILE A 130 21.01 -35.36 6.18
N VAL A 131 21.24 -35.65 7.47
CA VAL A 131 21.01 -36.97 8.08
C VAL A 131 19.54 -37.12 8.45
N TYR A 132 19.00 -36.14 9.20
CA TYR A 132 17.59 -36.10 9.53
C TYR A 132 17.08 -34.66 9.67
N ARG A 133 15.76 -34.52 9.53
CA ARG A 133 15.01 -33.27 9.72
C ARG A 133 13.82 -33.54 10.64
N ILE A 134 13.62 -32.68 11.62
CA ILE A 134 12.48 -32.73 12.55
C ILE A 134 11.69 -31.43 12.44
N ASP A 135 10.38 -31.52 12.27
CA ASP A 135 9.47 -30.38 12.28
C ASP A 135 8.79 -30.27 13.65
N ILE A 136 8.97 -29.14 14.34
CA ILE A 136 8.71 -29.02 15.79
C ILE A 136 7.56 -28.05 16.09
N ASN A 137 7.35 -27.05 15.22
CA ASN A 137 6.31 -26.01 15.30
C ASN A 137 5.97 -25.52 16.72
N LYS A 138 6.99 -25.36 17.58
CA LYS A 138 6.83 -25.05 19.00
C LYS A 138 7.01 -23.55 19.20
N LYS A 139 6.05 -22.93 19.89
CA LYS A 139 6.04 -21.47 20.12
C LYS A 139 6.27 -21.15 21.58
N VAL A 140 7.09 -20.15 21.83
CA VAL A 140 7.28 -19.54 23.14
C VAL A 140 7.07 -18.03 23.03
N ARG A 141 6.56 -17.44 24.11
CA ARG A 141 6.35 -15.99 24.19
C ARG A 141 7.26 -15.42 25.26
N LEU A 142 7.94 -14.34 24.91
CA LEU A 142 8.79 -13.51 25.76
C LEU A 142 8.24 -12.09 25.73
N ASP A 143 7.48 -11.70 26.74
CA ASP A 143 6.74 -10.45 26.80
C ASP A 143 5.89 -10.25 25.54
N ASP A 144 6.27 -9.33 24.67
CA ASP A 144 5.57 -9.02 23.42
C ASP A 144 6.20 -9.68 22.20
N ARG A 145 7.20 -10.54 22.39
CA ARG A 145 7.86 -11.28 21.31
C ARG A 145 7.41 -12.73 21.31
N VAL A 146 7.09 -13.25 20.12
CA VAL A 146 6.86 -14.67 19.91
C VAL A 146 8.06 -15.24 19.18
N ILE A 147 8.60 -16.35 19.68
CA ILE A 147 9.62 -17.16 19.02
C ILE A 147 8.98 -18.49 18.66
N LYS A 148 9.10 -18.91 17.40
CA LYS A 148 8.57 -20.15 16.86
C LYS A 148 9.73 -21.00 16.36
N PHE A 149 9.99 -22.10 17.02
CA PHE A 149 10.93 -23.12 16.55
C PHE A 149 10.25 -23.96 15.48
N THR A 150 10.80 -23.95 14.27
CA THR A 150 10.15 -24.56 13.11
C THR A 150 10.76 -25.91 12.79
N ASN A 151 12.08 -25.98 12.65
CA ASN A 151 12.78 -27.17 12.16
C ASN A 151 14.11 -27.36 12.89
N ILE A 152 14.51 -28.61 13.04
CA ILE A 152 15.89 -28.99 13.35
C ILE A 152 16.41 -29.82 12.20
N VAL A 153 17.65 -29.54 11.77
CA VAL A 153 18.35 -30.28 10.72
C VAL A 153 19.69 -30.71 11.27
N TYR A 154 19.97 -32.01 11.23
CA TYR A 154 21.28 -32.56 11.57
C TYR A 154 22.03 -32.95 10.30
N GLU A 155 23.25 -32.46 10.16
CA GLU A 155 24.09 -32.65 8.99
C GLU A 155 25.13 -33.77 9.18
N LYS A 156 25.63 -34.32 8.06
CA LYS A 156 26.63 -35.40 8.04
C LYS A 156 27.95 -34.99 8.69
N ASN A 157 28.31 -33.70 8.60
CA ASN A 157 29.50 -33.10 9.22
C ASN A 157 29.42 -33.02 10.75
N GLY A 158 28.26 -33.33 11.35
CA GLY A 158 28.03 -33.26 12.80
C GLY A 158 27.42 -31.94 13.27
N ASP A 159 27.06 -31.02 12.38
CA ASP A 159 26.41 -29.76 12.74
C ASP A 159 24.90 -29.94 12.93
N LEU A 160 24.38 -29.34 14.02
CA LEU A 160 22.94 -29.28 14.29
C LEU A 160 22.43 -27.85 14.06
N ASN A 161 21.55 -27.69 13.08
CA ASN A 161 20.94 -26.41 12.73
C ASN A 161 19.54 -26.30 13.33
N ILE A 162 19.34 -25.27 14.16
CA ILE A 162 18.05 -24.93 14.76
C ILE A 162 17.44 -23.77 13.98
N PHE A 163 16.33 -24.02 13.30
CA PHE A 163 15.55 -23.01 12.59
C PHE A 163 14.46 -22.45 13.48
N TYR A 164 14.41 -21.13 13.57
CA TYR A 164 13.39 -20.43 14.34
C TYR A 164 13.02 -19.09 13.70
N GLU A 165 11.78 -18.70 13.93
CA GLU A 165 11.21 -17.44 13.49
C GLU A 165 10.87 -16.59 14.72
N TYR A 166 11.02 -15.27 14.67
CA TYR A 166 10.50 -14.41 15.72
C TYR A 166 9.86 -13.15 15.17
N TYR A 167 8.82 -12.69 15.87
CA TYR A 167 8.09 -11.46 15.55
C TYR A 167 7.59 -10.79 16.83
N ASP A 168 7.38 -9.49 16.74
CA ASP A 168 6.76 -8.70 17.81
C ASP A 168 5.24 -8.73 17.65
N THR A 169 4.52 -8.76 18.76
CA THR A 169 3.05 -8.71 18.82
C THR A 169 2.53 -7.27 18.85
N ARG A 170 3.40 -6.28 19.07
CA ARG A 170 3.03 -4.86 19.05
C ARG A 170 2.95 -4.34 17.61
N LEU A 171 1.87 -3.61 17.31
CA LEU A 171 1.65 -2.95 16.01
C LEU A 171 2.76 -1.96 15.62
N TRP A 172 3.40 -1.32 16.61
CA TRP A 172 4.45 -0.30 16.42
C TRP A 172 5.79 -0.71 17.04
N GLY A 173 5.96 -2.00 17.35
CA GLY A 173 7.19 -2.51 17.91
C GLY A 173 8.30 -2.49 16.87
N ALA A 174 9.13 -1.43 16.87
CA ALA A 174 10.45 -1.49 16.26
C ALA A 174 11.30 -2.46 17.10
N GLY A 175 11.13 -3.76 16.84
CA GLY A 175 11.73 -4.81 17.64
C GLY A 175 13.25 -4.75 17.57
N TRP A 176 13.91 -4.58 18.72
CA TRP A 176 15.34 -4.84 18.88
C TRP A 176 15.69 -6.25 18.37
N SER A 177 16.88 -6.45 17.80
CA SER A 177 17.31 -7.80 17.41
C SER A 177 17.20 -8.77 18.59
N LEU A 178 16.71 -9.99 18.34
CA LEU A 178 16.79 -11.04 19.36
C LEU A 178 18.28 -11.35 19.58
N SER A 179 18.79 -11.13 20.79
CA SER A 179 20.20 -11.39 21.13
C SER A 179 20.55 -12.88 21.14
N GLY A 180 19.55 -13.76 21.10
CA GLY A 180 19.69 -15.20 20.94
C GLY A 180 18.49 -15.95 21.52
N ILE A 181 18.43 -17.26 21.26
CA ILE A 181 17.42 -18.18 21.81
C ILE A 181 17.79 -18.71 23.21
N GLY A 182 18.80 -18.13 23.87
CA GLY A 182 19.29 -18.60 25.16
C GLY A 182 20.39 -19.65 25.05
N ASP A 183 20.63 -20.33 26.16
CA ASP A 183 21.65 -21.35 26.31
C ASP A 183 21.11 -22.67 25.79
N VAL A 184 21.88 -23.31 24.91
CA VAL A 184 21.50 -24.58 24.29
C VAL A 184 22.32 -25.69 24.91
N MET A 185 21.68 -26.79 25.28
CA MET A 185 22.27 -27.92 25.99
C MET A 185 21.72 -29.24 25.43
N ASP A 186 22.40 -30.34 25.69
CA ASP A 186 21.89 -31.69 25.44
C ASP A 186 21.58 -32.44 26.75
N ASN A 187 21.11 -33.68 26.63
CA ASN A 187 20.90 -34.60 27.75
C ASN A 187 22.22 -35.13 28.37
N LEU A 188 23.35 -35.01 27.67
CA LEU A 188 24.67 -35.46 28.11
C LEU A 188 25.39 -34.41 28.97
N GLY A 189 24.84 -33.21 29.09
CA GLY A 189 25.37 -32.10 29.87
C GLY A 189 26.28 -31.14 29.09
N ASN A 190 26.42 -31.32 27.77
CA ASN A 190 27.16 -30.39 26.93
C ASN A 190 26.38 -29.08 26.78
N LYS A 191 27.11 -27.96 26.68
CA LYS A 191 26.54 -26.61 26.52
C LYS A 191 27.11 -25.94 25.28
N TYR A 192 26.23 -25.32 24.48
CA TYR A 192 26.54 -24.71 23.21
C TYR A 192 26.26 -23.19 23.25
N SER A 193 27.30 -22.42 23.57
CA SER A 193 27.21 -20.97 23.73
C SER A 193 27.60 -20.18 22.48
N ALA A 194 28.40 -20.77 21.59
CA ALA A 194 28.89 -20.14 20.35
C ALA A 194 28.27 -20.82 19.12
N GLY A 195 27.51 -20.07 18.33
CA GLY A 195 26.98 -20.52 17.05
C GLY A 195 26.90 -19.33 16.09
N SER A 196 27.22 -19.56 14.82
CA SER A 196 26.92 -18.60 13.76
C SER A 196 25.41 -18.57 13.54
N GLY A 197 24.85 -17.37 13.39
CA GLY A 197 23.44 -17.22 13.06
C GLY A 197 23.23 -16.28 11.90
N TYR A 198 22.50 -16.76 10.88
CA TYR A 198 22.02 -15.92 9.80
C TYR A 198 20.63 -15.40 10.17
N LYS A 199 20.38 -14.12 9.90
CA LYS A 199 19.08 -13.46 10.12
C LYS A 199 18.61 -12.87 8.80
N SER A 200 17.43 -13.29 8.35
CA SER A 200 16.68 -12.60 7.32
C SER A 200 15.64 -11.69 7.97
N GLY A 201 15.67 -10.39 7.63
CA GLY A 201 14.81 -9.35 8.22
C GLY A 201 13.45 -9.24 7.52
N GLY A 202 12.46 -8.71 8.25
CA GLY A 202 11.07 -8.57 7.81
C GLY A 202 10.14 -8.42 9.02
N ILE A 203 8.81 -8.44 8.80
CA ILE A 203 7.81 -8.47 9.89
C ILE A 203 8.03 -9.72 10.77
N ILE A 204 8.42 -10.83 10.13
CA ILE A 204 8.85 -12.07 10.79
C ILE A 204 10.32 -12.27 10.46
N SER A 205 11.18 -12.23 11.47
CA SER A 205 12.60 -12.54 11.28
C SER A 205 12.81 -14.06 11.24
N LYS A 206 13.42 -14.58 10.17
CA LYS A 206 13.80 -15.99 10.03
C LYS A 206 15.27 -16.14 10.40
N CYS A 207 15.58 -17.11 11.27
CA CYS A 207 16.92 -17.31 11.80
C CYS A 207 17.33 -18.79 11.80
N VAL A 208 18.64 -19.02 11.74
CA VAL A 208 19.27 -20.32 11.99
C VAL A 208 20.31 -20.15 13.10
N LYS A 209 20.41 -21.12 14.01
CA LYS A 209 21.54 -21.25 14.94
C LYS A 209 22.20 -22.60 14.71
N THR A 210 23.46 -22.58 14.28
CA THR A 210 24.25 -23.78 14.04
C THR A 210 25.06 -24.14 15.29
N LEU A 211 24.92 -25.37 15.76
CA LEU A 211 25.74 -25.96 16.82
C LEU A 211 26.76 -26.89 16.17
N LYS A 212 28.05 -26.63 16.37
CA LYS A 212 29.11 -27.46 15.80
C LYS A 212 29.37 -28.70 16.63
N ASN A 213 29.69 -29.81 15.98
CA ASN A 213 30.06 -31.08 16.62
C ASN A 213 29.01 -31.56 17.65
N PHE A 214 27.73 -31.53 17.27
CA PHE A 214 26.66 -32.02 18.13
C PHE A 214 26.66 -33.56 18.15
N PRO A 215 26.69 -34.20 19.34
CA PRO A 215 26.87 -35.64 19.47
C PRO A 215 25.65 -36.40 18.96
N ARG A 216 25.89 -37.50 18.22
CA ARG A 216 24.81 -38.34 17.66
C ARG A 216 24.06 -39.14 18.72
N GLU A 217 24.71 -39.42 19.85
CA GLU A 217 24.09 -40.14 20.96
C GLU A 217 23.11 -39.28 21.78
N ALA A 218 23.08 -37.96 21.59
CA ALA A 218 22.14 -37.10 22.28
C ALA A 218 20.71 -37.31 21.77
N ASP A 219 19.80 -37.62 22.69
CA ASP A 219 18.38 -37.88 22.41
C ASP A 219 17.48 -36.68 22.70
N MET A 220 18.04 -35.59 23.20
CA MET A 220 17.29 -34.39 23.56
C MET A 220 18.11 -33.12 23.38
N LEU A 221 17.49 -32.13 22.73
CA LEU A 221 17.96 -30.76 22.69
C LEU A 221 17.16 -29.92 23.69
N ILE A 222 17.87 -29.20 24.56
CA ILE A 222 17.30 -28.34 25.59
C ILE A 222 17.72 -26.90 25.30
N ILE A 223 16.74 -26.04 25.05
CA ILE A 223 16.94 -24.60 24.86
C ILE A 223 16.38 -23.92 26.11
N ASN A 224 17.25 -23.32 26.91
CA ASN A 224 16.90 -22.64 28.14
C ASN A 224 17.23 -21.14 28.03
N TYR A 225 16.23 -20.31 28.23
CA TYR A 225 16.39 -18.87 28.34
C TYR A 225 16.05 -18.48 29.77
N ASP A 226 17.01 -17.92 30.49
CA ASP A 226 16.81 -17.32 31.81
C ASP A 226 17.67 -16.07 31.95
N ARG A 227 17.12 -14.92 31.55
CA ARG A 227 17.81 -13.61 31.60
C ARG A 227 16.80 -12.50 31.82
N TYR A 228 17.19 -11.46 32.56
CA TYR A 228 16.39 -10.24 32.76
C TYR A 228 14.96 -10.52 33.28
N ASN A 229 14.80 -11.45 34.22
CA ASN A 229 13.50 -11.89 34.77
C ASN A 229 12.54 -12.49 33.72
N ARG A 230 13.08 -12.96 32.60
CA ARG A 230 12.34 -13.62 31.53
C ARG A 230 12.84 -15.05 31.39
N LYS A 231 11.92 -16.00 31.39
CA LYS A 231 12.26 -17.42 31.32
C LYS A 231 11.39 -18.21 30.36
N TYR A 232 12.02 -19.09 29.59
CA TYR A 232 11.35 -20.17 28.90
C TYR A 232 12.30 -21.36 28.77
N ARG A 233 11.73 -22.56 28.65
CA ARG A 233 12.48 -23.78 28.41
C ARG A 233 11.78 -24.60 27.34
N VAL A 234 12.54 -25.01 26.34
CA VAL A 234 12.06 -25.82 25.22
C VAL A 234 12.92 -27.08 25.15
N GLU A 235 12.29 -28.21 25.40
CA GLU A 235 12.85 -29.53 25.15
C GLU A 235 12.34 -30.06 23.83
N ILE A 236 13.25 -30.62 23.04
CA ILE A 236 12.96 -31.19 21.72
C ILE A 236 13.64 -32.57 21.66
N PRO A 237 12.86 -33.66 21.55
CA PRO A 237 13.42 -34.99 21.40
C PRO A 237 14.10 -35.13 20.03
N LEU A 238 15.26 -35.77 20.01
CA LEU A 238 16.06 -36.07 18.83
C LEU A 238 16.08 -37.58 18.58
N PRO A 239 16.13 -38.04 17.32
CA PRO A 239 16.34 -39.45 17.02
C PRO A 239 17.73 -39.85 17.51
N ARG A 240 17.79 -40.85 18.39
CA ARG A 240 19.03 -41.43 18.85
C ARG A 240 19.77 -42.02 17.65
N GLY A 241 21.00 -41.61 17.41
CA GLY A 241 21.86 -42.31 16.48
C GLY A 241 22.14 -43.70 17.05
N ASP A 242 21.55 -44.74 16.46
CA ASP A 242 22.02 -46.09 16.71
C ASP A 242 23.50 -46.14 16.28
N SER A 243 24.36 -46.43 17.25
CA SER A 243 25.78 -46.68 17.04
C SER A 243 25.95 -48.07 16.41
N ASN A 244 25.47 -48.22 15.18
CA ASN A 244 25.69 -49.42 14.37
C ASN A 244 26.18 -48.99 12.99
N GLU A 245 27.46 -48.64 12.94
CA GLU A 245 28.45 -49.15 11.96
C GLU A 245 29.87 -48.76 12.41
#